data_AF-A0A1Q7YPG7-F1
#
_entry.id   AF-A0A1Q7YPG7-F1
#
_cell.length_a   1.000
_cell.length_b   1.000
_cell.length_c   1.000
_cell.angle_alpha   90.00
_cell.angle_beta   90.00
_cell.angle_gamma   90.00
#
_symmetry.space_group_name_H-M   'P 1'
#
loop_
_entity.id
_entity.type
_entity.pdbx_description
1 polymer ?
#
loop_
_entity_poly.entity_id
_entity_poly.type
_entity_poly.pdbx_seq_one_letter_code
_entity_poly.pdbx_strand_id
1 'polypeptide(L)'
;MNTLRACDFNPAKPRSAVTADTVLAERLFELTGEAKRRQDLIRYGKYTDCWQFKTPCPSGARNVLMPIPHGQIDANPLLKQNPGYP
;
A
#
# COMPACT_ATOMS: atom_id res chain seq x y z
N MET A 1 8.12 8.89 15.19
CA MET A 1 8.34 9.68 13.96
C MET A 1 9.56 10.58 14.11
N ASN A 2 9.57 11.58 15.00
CA ASN A 2 10.75 12.44 15.17
C ASN A 2 11.98 11.68 15.72
N THR A 3 11.78 10.59 16.46
CA THR A 3 12.85 9.66 16.87
C THR A 3 13.52 8.98 15.67
N LEU A 4 12.74 8.43 14.73
CA LEU A 4 13.24 7.84 13.48
C LEU A 4 14.00 8.88 12.65
N ARG A 5 13.39 10.05 12.44
CA ARG A 5 14.01 11.17 11.70
C ARG A 5 15.31 11.68 12.32
N ALA A 6 15.53 11.49 13.62
CA ALA A 6 16.79 11.85 14.27
C ALA A 6 17.92 10.84 13.97
N CYS A 7 17.57 9.60 13.62
CA CYS A 7 18.53 8.59 13.17
C CYS A 7 19.00 8.84 11.73
N ASP A 8 18.13 9.40 10.88
CA ASP A 8 18.40 9.54 9.43
C ASP A 8 19.00 10.89 9.01
N PHE A 9 18.84 11.94 9.82
CA PHE A 9 19.23 13.31 9.45
C PHE A 9 20.22 13.93 10.44
N ASN A 10 21.29 14.55 9.91
CA ASN A 10 22.21 15.39 10.66
C ASN A 10 22.38 16.78 9.98
N PRO A 11 21.95 17.90 10.61
CA PRO A 11 21.25 17.97 11.89
C PRO A 11 19.84 17.38 11.81
N ALA A 12 19.27 17.02 12.97
CA ALA A 12 17.93 16.45 13.05
C ALA A 12 16.88 17.37 12.41
N LYS A 13 15.94 16.78 11.65
CA LYS A 13 14.87 17.50 10.94
C LYS A 13 13.48 17.11 11.45
N PRO A 14 13.07 17.47 12.68
CA PRO A 14 11.77 17.08 13.23
C PRO A 14 10.62 17.71 12.44
N ARG A 15 9.46 17.03 12.40
CA ARG A 15 8.23 17.63 11.89
C ARG A 15 7.47 18.30 13.04
N SER A 16 6.91 19.48 12.76
CA SER A 16 6.06 20.25 13.68
C SER A 16 4.61 19.76 13.73
N ALA A 17 4.14 19.07 12.69
CA ALA A 17 2.79 18.51 12.61
C ALA A 17 2.81 17.07 12.09
N VAL A 18 1.87 16.25 12.58
CA VAL A 18 1.63 14.88 12.14
C VAL A 18 0.26 14.82 11.47
N THR A 19 0.24 14.63 10.16
CA THR A 19 -0.95 14.35 9.36
C THR A 19 -0.89 12.94 8.75
N ALA A 20 -2.03 12.45 8.26
CA ALA A 20 -2.11 11.19 7.53
C ALA A 20 -1.05 11.11 6.40
N ASP A 21 -0.94 12.16 5.59
CA ASP A 21 0.04 12.21 4.50
C ASP A 21 1.49 12.23 5.00
N THR A 22 1.78 12.92 6.11
CA THR A 22 3.13 12.85 6.69
C THR A 22 3.48 11.44 7.14
N VAL A 23 2.55 10.70 7.76
CA VAL A 23 2.79 9.30 8.17
C VAL A 23 3.01 8.41 6.95
N LEU A 24 2.19 8.57 5.90
CA LEU A 24 2.34 7.79 4.67
C LEU A 24 3.67 8.07 3.95
N ALA A 25 4.14 9.32 4.01
CA ALA A 25 5.43 9.72 3.45
C ALA A 25 6.60 9.17 4.27
N GLU A 26 6.59 9.29 5.60
CA GLU A 26 7.66 8.73 6.45
C GLU A 26 7.75 7.20 6.29
N ARG A 27 6.62 6.50 6.20
CA ARG A 27 6.61 5.04 5.96
C ARG A 27 7.17 4.66 4.59
N LEU A 28 7.04 5.52 3.58
CA LEU A 28 7.71 5.30 2.30
C LEU A 28 9.22 5.39 2.48
N PHE A 29 9.72 6.46 3.08
CA PHE A 29 11.17 6.65 3.23
C PHE A 29 11.82 5.56 4.07
N GLU A 30 11.21 5.21 5.20
CA GLU A 30 11.77 4.24 6.14
C GLU A 30 11.73 2.80 5.60
N LEU A 31 10.63 2.38 4.97
CA LEU A 31 10.34 0.96 4.68
C LEU A 31 10.40 0.65 3.18
N THR A 32 11.16 1.44 2.42
CA THR A 32 11.39 1.18 0.99
C THR A 32 12.12 -0.14 0.82
N GLY A 33 11.59 -1.03 -0.03
CA GLY A 33 12.17 -2.37 -0.25
C GLY A 33 11.64 -3.46 0.69
N GLU A 34 10.86 -3.12 1.71
CA GLU A 34 10.39 -4.08 2.73
C GLU A 34 8.93 -4.55 2.54
N ALA A 35 8.42 -4.46 1.32
CA ALA A 35 7.08 -4.92 0.95
C ALA A 35 5.90 -4.28 1.74
N LYS A 36 6.09 -3.12 2.37
CA LYS A 36 5.01 -2.40 3.10
C LYS A 36 4.16 -1.48 2.24
N ARG A 37 4.72 -1.01 1.12
CA ARG A 37 4.11 0.07 0.32
C ARG A 37 2.71 -0.25 -0.20
N ARG A 38 2.43 -1.50 -0.62
CA ARG A 38 1.10 -1.90 -1.11
C ARG A 38 0.04 -1.72 -0.02
N GLN A 39 0.27 -2.28 1.16
CA GLN A 39 -0.69 -2.27 2.26
C GLN A 39 -0.95 -0.84 2.76
N ASP A 40 0.11 -0.03 2.81
CA ASP A 40 -0.02 1.38 3.20
C ASP A 40 -0.84 2.16 2.17
N LEU A 41 -0.53 2.05 0.88
CA LEU A 41 -1.32 2.74 -0.14
C LEU A 41 -2.79 2.31 -0.15
N ILE A 42 -3.09 1.03 0.10
CA ILE A 42 -4.48 0.54 0.18
C ILE A 42 -5.20 1.17 1.38
N ARG A 43 -4.57 1.17 2.57
CA ARG A 43 -5.15 1.78 3.78
C ARG A 43 -5.45 3.27 3.62
N TYR A 44 -4.61 3.97 2.86
CA TYR A 44 -4.74 5.40 2.60
C TYR A 44 -5.57 5.71 1.33
N GLY A 45 -6.14 4.70 0.67
CA GLY A 45 -6.95 4.89 -0.53
C GLY A 45 -6.18 5.38 -1.76
N LYS A 46 -4.84 5.34 -1.75
CA LYS A 46 -3.96 5.83 -2.82
C LYS A 46 -3.39 4.72 -3.70
N TYR A 47 -3.76 3.46 -3.47
CA TYR A 47 -3.17 2.34 -4.21
C TYR A 47 -3.50 2.40 -5.70
N THR A 48 -4.68 2.85 -6.11
CA THR A 48 -5.11 2.90 -7.51
C THR A 48 -4.71 4.17 -8.24
N ASP A 49 -4.04 5.11 -7.58
CA ASP A 49 -3.63 6.38 -8.18
C ASP A 49 -2.60 6.17 -9.30
N CYS A 50 -2.66 7.06 -10.30
CA CYS A 50 -1.69 7.13 -11.38
C CYS A 50 -0.33 7.67 -10.86
N TRP A 51 0.78 7.12 -11.34
CA TRP A 51 2.13 7.66 -11.16
C TRP A 51 3.04 7.23 -12.33
N GLN A 52 4.28 7.71 -12.40
CA GLN A 52 5.16 7.62 -13.58
C GLN A 52 5.22 6.24 -14.27
N PHE A 53 5.15 5.14 -13.51
CA PHE A 53 5.21 3.77 -14.03
C PHE A 53 3.92 2.96 -13.83
N LYS A 54 2.80 3.65 -13.56
CA LYS A 54 1.49 3.06 -13.32
C LYS A 54 0.43 3.82 -14.10
N THR A 55 0.56 3.71 -15.42
CA THR A 55 -0.33 4.34 -16.39
C THR A 55 -0.75 3.28 -17.41
N PRO A 56 -2.06 3.08 -17.66
CA PRO A 56 -3.19 3.76 -17.01
C PRO A 56 -3.32 3.38 -15.53
N CYS A 57 -3.91 4.26 -14.72
CA CYS A 57 -4.18 3.91 -13.32
C CYS A 57 -5.14 2.71 -13.27
N PRO A 58 -4.90 1.72 -12.41
CA PRO A 58 -5.81 0.58 -12.29
C PRO A 58 -7.13 1.02 -11.70
N SER A 59 -8.23 0.54 -12.27
CA SER A 59 -9.59 0.76 -11.78
C SER A 59 -10.25 -0.55 -11.32
N GLY A 60 -11.13 -0.46 -10.33
CA GLY A 60 -11.93 -1.60 -9.85
C GLY A 60 -11.28 -2.43 -8.73
N ALA A 61 -12.14 -3.14 -8.00
CA ALA A 61 -11.81 -3.86 -6.77
C ALA A 61 -10.72 -4.93 -6.94
N ARG A 62 -10.65 -5.58 -8.12
CA ARG A 62 -9.66 -6.62 -8.44
C ARG A 62 -8.21 -6.16 -8.27
N ASN A 63 -7.91 -4.88 -8.46
CA ASN A 63 -6.53 -4.41 -8.30
C ASN A 63 -6.07 -4.34 -6.84
N VAL A 64 -7.03 -4.18 -5.92
CA VAL A 64 -6.80 -4.00 -4.47
C VAL A 64 -6.79 -5.33 -3.74
N LEU A 65 -7.72 -6.22 -4.06
CA LEU A 65 -7.84 -7.55 -3.45
C LEU A 65 -7.48 -8.61 -4.49
N MET A 66 -6.45 -9.41 -4.22
CA MET A 66 -5.95 -10.45 -5.13
C MET A 66 -6.96 -11.60 -5.30
N PRO A 67 -6.87 -12.42 -6.37
CA PRO A 67 -7.79 -13.54 -6.54
C PRO A 67 -7.55 -14.61 -5.48
N ILE A 68 -8.61 -15.34 -5.14
CA ILE A 68 -8.47 -16.62 -4.46
C ILE A 68 -7.85 -17.62 -5.45
N PRO A 69 -6.80 -18.37 -5.08
CA PRO A 69 -6.19 -19.35 -5.97
C PRO A 69 -7.21 -20.36 -6.51
N HIS A 70 -7.15 -20.67 -7.81
CA HIS A 70 -8.17 -21.51 -8.47
C HIS A 70 -8.33 -22.88 -7.82
N GLY A 71 -7.22 -23.57 -7.51
CA GLY A 71 -7.30 -24.86 -6.81
C GLY A 71 -7.98 -24.82 -5.43
N GLN A 72 -8.06 -23.65 -4.78
CA GLN A 72 -8.82 -23.48 -3.55
C GLN A 72 -10.33 -23.35 -3.83
N ILE A 73 -10.70 -22.67 -4.93
CA ILE A 73 -12.08 -22.60 -5.40
C ILE A 73 -12.57 -24.00 -5.78
N ASP A 74 -11.77 -24.78 -6.51
CA ASP A 74 -12.12 -26.13 -6.92
C ASP A 74 -12.28 -27.08 -5.72
N ALA A 75 -11.42 -26.93 -4.71
CA ALA A 75 -11.43 -27.77 -3.52
C ALA A 75 -12.56 -27.44 -2.52
N ASN A 76 -13.09 -26.21 -2.53
CA ASN A 76 -14.10 -25.78 -1.57
C ASN A 76 -15.24 -24.99 -2.25
N PRO A 77 -16.40 -25.61 -2.48
CA PRO A 77 -17.53 -24.96 -3.16
C PRO A 77 -18.18 -23.84 -2.35
N LEU A 78 -17.84 -23.67 -1.06
CA LEU A 78 -18.31 -22.54 -0.26
C LEU A 78 -17.50 -21.25 -0.51
N LEU A 79 -16.31 -21.35 -1.11
CA LEU A 79 -15.51 -20.19 -1.46
C LEU A 79 -16.08 -19.51 -2.71
N LYS A 80 -16.30 -18.21 -2.60
CA LYS A 80 -16.68 -17.36 -3.73
C LYS A 80 -15.49 -16.52 -4.13
N GLN A 81 -15.23 -16.43 -5.43
CA GLN A 81 -14.12 -15.64 -5.96
C GLN A 81 -14.25 -14.16 -5.56
N ASN A 82 -13.11 -13.49 -5.38
CA ASN A 82 -13.07 -12.06 -5.12
C ASN A 82 -13.59 -11.26 -6.33
N PRO A 83 -14.30 -10.15 -6.11
CA PRO A 83 -14.95 -9.41 -7.19
C PRO A 83 -14.01 -8.97 -8.31
N GLY A 84 -14.43 -9.19 -9.56
CA GLY A 84 -13.70 -8.77 -10.76
C GLY A 84 -12.66 -9.77 -11.29
N TYR A 85 -12.57 -10.95 -10.68
CA TYR A 85 -11.87 -12.11 -11.21
C TYR A 85 -12.86 -13.15 -11.74
N PRO A 86 -12.49 -13.91 -12.79
CA PRO A 86 -13.31 -15.00 -13.33
C PRO A 86 -13.45 -16.15 -12.33
#